data_AF-A0A6J7L0I3-F1
#
_entry.id   AF-A0A6J7L0I3-F1
#
_cell.length_a   1.000
_cell.length_b   1.000
_cell.length_c   1.000
_cell.angle_alpha   90.00
_cell.angle_beta   90.00
_cell.angle_gamma   90.00
#
_symmetry.space_group_name_H-M   'P 1'
#
loop_
_entity.id
_entity.type
_entity.pdbx_description
1 polymer ?
#
loop_
_entity_poly.entity_id
_entity_poly.type
_entity_poly.pdbx_seq_one_letter_code
_entity_poly.pdbx_strand_id
1 'polypeptide(L)'
;MKAVVGDRIVVVSSQVGGVVRDGRIVGLRHEDGTPPYMVQWSDTGQEGLYFPGSDGRIEHLGSEPESREVVRGHAKTWRVEVQVFEQGPDTTARAVLHAESDSSFEASGAARRAPGDADVPEIGDEVAVARALRHLADSLMGAASADLTALEQRDVILTK
;
A
#
# COMPACT_ATOMS: atom_id res chain seq x y z
N MET A 1 -26.71 -0.54 4.49
CA MET A 1 -26.16 0.80 4.73
C MET A 1 -27.23 1.82 4.35
N LYS A 2 -27.47 2.87 5.16
CA LYS A 2 -28.49 3.89 4.90
C LYS A 2 -27.88 5.29 5.08
N ALA A 3 -28.34 6.26 4.29
CA ALA A 3 -27.86 7.64 4.30
C ALA A 3 -28.99 8.66 4.33
N VAL A 4 -28.66 9.89 4.73
CA VAL A 4 -29.46 11.10 4.55
C VAL A 4 -28.71 12.12 3.69
N VAL A 5 -29.45 13.02 3.05
CA VAL A 5 -28.82 14.13 2.30
C VAL A 5 -28.03 15.01 3.27
N GLY A 6 -26.78 15.30 2.91
CA GLY A 6 -25.82 16.03 3.74
C GLY A 6 -24.76 15.16 4.40
N ASP A 7 -24.95 13.84 4.46
CA ASP A 7 -23.94 12.89 4.95
C ASP A 7 -22.69 12.90 4.06
N ARG A 8 -21.55 12.53 4.65
CA ARG A 8 -20.30 12.31 3.90
C ARG A 8 -20.13 10.83 3.60
N ILE A 9 -19.78 10.50 2.37
CA ILE A 9 -19.34 9.17 1.99
C ILE A 9 -17.82 9.16 1.84
N VAL A 10 -17.19 8.12 2.38
CA VAL A 10 -15.76 7.85 2.25
C VAL A 10 -15.60 6.49 1.59
N VAL A 11 -14.86 6.46 0.49
CA VAL A 11 -14.55 5.26 -0.28
C VAL A 11 -13.07 4.97 -0.08
N VAL A 12 -12.78 3.87 0.61
CA VAL A 12 -11.40 3.43 0.88
C VAL A 12 -11.08 2.31 -0.10
N SER A 13 -10.18 2.57 -1.05
CA SER A 13 -9.70 1.52 -1.94
C SER A 13 -9.09 0.36 -1.14
N SER A 14 -9.47 -0.87 -1.45
CA SER A 14 -8.90 -2.08 -0.84
C SER A 14 -7.49 -2.42 -1.34
N GLN A 15 -6.84 -1.53 -2.11
CA GLN A 15 -5.52 -1.73 -2.70
C GLN A 15 -4.54 -0.64 -2.25
N VAL A 16 -3.30 -1.03 -1.96
CA VAL A 16 -2.20 -0.10 -1.63
C VAL A 16 -1.99 0.86 -2.80
N GLY A 17 -2.06 2.17 -2.54
CA GLY A 17 -1.94 3.23 -3.55
C GLY A 17 -3.27 3.63 -4.23
N GLY A 18 -4.39 3.02 -3.86
CA GLY A 18 -5.69 3.44 -4.38
C GLY A 18 -6.16 4.75 -3.74
N VAL A 19 -6.98 5.48 -4.49
CA VAL A 19 -7.45 6.81 -4.11
C VAL A 19 -8.50 6.66 -3.01
N VAL A 20 -8.21 7.15 -1.81
CA VAL A 20 -9.26 7.45 -0.83
C VAL A 20 -10.05 8.61 -1.39
N ARG A 21 -11.32 8.37 -1.71
CA ARG A 21 -12.20 9.40 -2.27
C ARG A 21 -13.31 9.70 -1.29
N ASP A 22 -13.63 10.97 -1.12
CA ASP A 22 -14.77 11.38 -0.32
C ASP A 22 -15.71 12.30 -1.10
N GLY A 23 -16.96 12.33 -0.69
CA GLY A 23 -17.96 13.21 -1.28
C GLY A 23 -19.15 13.41 -0.35
N ARG A 24 -19.93 14.46 -0.61
CA ARG A 24 -21.18 14.73 0.10
C ARG A 24 -22.33 14.06 -0.64
N ILE A 25 -23.21 13.37 0.09
CA ILE A 25 -24.47 12.87 -0.46
C ILE A 25 -25.41 14.06 -0.65
N VAL A 26 -25.68 14.40 -1.90
CA VAL A 26 -26.53 15.53 -2.30
C VAL A 26 -27.95 15.09 -2.68
N GLY A 27 -28.18 13.80 -2.85
CA GLY A 27 -29.50 13.25 -3.15
C GLY A 27 -29.60 11.75 -2.89
N LEU A 28 -30.81 11.30 -2.56
CA LEU A 28 -31.16 9.89 -2.39
C LEU A 28 -32.11 9.46 -3.49
N ARG A 29 -31.96 8.24 -4.01
CA ARG A 29 -32.90 7.66 -4.97
C ARG A 29 -34.02 6.87 -4.29
N HIS A 30 -33.75 6.30 -3.12
CA HIS A 30 -34.73 5.61 -2.31
C HIS A 30 -35.07 6.43 -1.06
N GLU A 31 -36.37 6.53 -0.75
CA GLU A 31 -36.87 7.28 0.41
C GLU A 31 -36.44 6.66 1.75
N ASP A 32 -36.13 5.36 1.76
CA ASP A 32 -35.67 4.63 2.94
C ASP A 32 -34.17 4.82 3.25
N GLY A 33 -33.49 5.65 2.45
CA GLY A 33 -32.08 5.99 2.58
C GLY A 33 -31.13 4.92 2.03
N THR A 34 -31.62 3.90 1.31
CA THR A 34 -30.76 2.88 0.71
C THR A 34 -30.10 3.37 -0.59
N PRO A 35 -28.95 2.78 -1.00
CA PRO A 35 -28.28 3.14 -2.24
C PRO A 35 -29.11 2.80 -3.49
N PRO A 36 -28.88 3.48 -4.62
CA PRO A 36 -27.73 4.35 -4.90
C PRO A 36 -27.89 5.80 -4.40
N TYR A 37 -26.75 6.45 -4.19
CA TYR A 37 -26.68 7.84 -3.72
C TYR A 37 -26.19 8.76 -4.83
N MET A 38 -26.73 9.98 -4.90
CA MET A 38 -26.10 11.05 -5.67
C MET A 38 -25.05 11.71 -4.79
N VAL A 39 -23.79 11.68 -5.23
CA VAL A 39 -22.63 12.15 -4.47
C VAL A 39 -21.95 13.27 -5.23
N GLN A 40 -21.73 14.41 -4.59
CA GLN A 40 -20.81 15.44 -5.06
C GLN A 40 -19.41 15.14 -4.51
N TRP A 41 -18.47 14.80 -5.39
CA TRP A 41 -17.11 14.40 -5.01
C TRP A 41 -16.26 15.61 -4.60
N SER A 42 -15.56 15.48 -3.47
CA SER A 42 -14.75 16.57 -2.89
C SER A 42 -13.54 16.96 -3.74
N ASP A 43 -13.00 16.01 -4.52
CA ASP A 43 -11.80 16.20 -5.33
C ASP A 43 -12.04 16.92 -6.67
N THR A 44 -13.21 16.72 -7.26
CA THR A 44 -13.56 17.16 -8.61
C THR A 44 -14.75 18.12 -8.64
N GLY A 45 -15.50 18.20 -7.54
CA GLY A 45 -16.76 18.94 -7.45
C GLY A 45 -17.89 18.36 -8.29
N GLN A 46 -17.65 17.26 -9.01
CA GLN A 46 -18.62 16.63 -9.90
C GLN A 46 -19.64 15.81 -9.12
N GLU A 47 -20.89 15.86 -9.59
CA GLU A 47 -21.96 15.00 -9.10
C GLU A 47 -21.99 13.69 -9.89
N GLY A 48 -22.13 12.57 -9.19
CA GLY A 48 -22.25 11.26 -9.80
C GLY A 48 -23.06 10.28 -8.95
N LEU A 49 -23.66 9.31 -9.61
CA LEU A 49 -24.39 8.24 -8.94
C LEU A 49 -23.40 7.20 -8.41
N TYR A 50 -23.48 6.88 -7.12
CA TYR A 50 -22.59 5.95 -6.44
C TYR A 50 -23.35 4.75 -5.86
N PHE A 51 -22.78 3.56 -6.08
CA PHE A 51 -23.25 2.27 -5.57
C PHE A 51 -22.19 1.72 -4.61
N PRO A 52 -22.41 1.78 -3.28
CA PRO A 52 -21.42 1.34 -2.29
C PRO A 52 -21.18 -0.16 -2.35
N GLY A 53 -19.90 -0.55 -2.37
CA GLY A 53 -19.44 -1.91 -2.06
C GLY A 53 -19.01 -2.04 -0.59
N SER A 54 -18.15 -3.01 -0.29
CA SER A 54 -17.56 -3.19 1.05
C SER A 54 -16.57 -2.09 1.46
N ASP A 55 -16.22 -1.22 0.51
CA ASP A 55 -15.24 -0.15 0.55
C ASP A 55 -15.83 1.22 0.94
N GLY A 56 -17.16 1.37 0.89
CA GLY A 56 -17.87 2.61 1.21
C GLY A 56 -18.32 2.68 2.67
N ARG A 57 -18.05 3.81 3.34
CA ARG A 57 -18.60 4.14 4.67
C ARG A 57 -19.31 5.50 4.65
N ILE A 58 -20.43 5.59 5.36
CA ILE A 58 -21.21 6.83 5.51
C ILE A 58 -20.95 7.43 6.90
N GLU A 59 -20.75 8.74 6.92
CA GLU A 59 -20.58 9.55 8.12
C GLU A 59 -21.77 10.51 8.25
N HIS A 60 -22.59 10.29 9.28
CA HIS A 60 -23.77 11.11 9.57
C HIS A 60 -23.36 12.39 10.30
N LEU A 61 -23.45 13.55 9.63
CA LEU A 61 -23.02 14.86 10.16
C LEU A 61 -24.06 15.52 11.08
N GLY A 62 -24.92 14.74 11.75
CA GLY A 62 -26.08 15.20 12.50
C GLY A 62 -26.05 14.88 13.99
N SER A 63 -25.03 15.32 14.73
CA SER A 63 -24.98 15.50 16.20
C SER A 63 -23.70 16.26 16.54
N GLU A 64 -23.74 17.22 17.48
CA GLU A 64 -22.62 18.10 17.84
C GLU A 64 -21.31 17.34 18.14
N PRO A 65 -20.14 17.93 17.82
CA PRO A 65 -18.91 17.18 17.69
C PRO A 65 -18.25 17.00 19.07
N GLU A 66 -18.34 15.79 19.64
CA GLU A 66 -17.13 15.29 20.30
C GLU A 66 -16.09 15.15 19.19
N SER A 67 -15.06 15.98 19.28
CA SER A 67 -13.89 16.00 18.41
C SER A 67 -13.23 14.62 18.37
N ARG A 68 -13.78 13.72 17.56
CA ARG A 68 -13.06 12.56 17.03
C ARG A 68 -12.07 13.13 16.04
N GLU A 69 -10.83 13.22 16.51
CA GLU A 69 -9.66 13.44 15.70
C GLU A 69 -9.81 12.63 14.40
N VAL A 70 -10.01 13.33 13.28
CA VAL A 70 -10.00 12.71 11.96
C VAL A 70 -8.60 12.15 11.82
N VAL A 71 -8.44 10.84 12.02
CA VAL A 71 -7.16 10.16 11.78
C VAL A 71 -6.93 10.22 10.28
N ARG A 72 -6.33 11.33 9.83
CA ARG A 72 -5.87 11.50 8.47
C ARG A 72 -4.79 10.44 8.25
N GLY A 73 -5.00 9.57 7.27
CA GLY A 73 -3.94 8.68 6.82
C GLY A 73 -2.74 9.51 6.38
N HIS A 74 -1.54 9.11 6.80
CA HIS A 74 -0.30 9.68 6.30
C HIS A 74 0.29 8.69 5.31
N ALA A 75 0.48 9.12 4.06
CA ALA A 75 1.20 8.34 3.06
C ALA A 75 2.70 8.57 3.26
N LYS A 76 3.47 7.47 3.26
CA LYS A 76 4.93 7.50 3.29
C LYS A 76 5.47 6.98 1.96
N THR A 77 6.57 7.56 1.48
CA THR A 77 7.23 7.12 0.24
C THR A 77 8.60 6.56 0.55
N TRP A 78 8.79 5.27 0.27
CA TRP A 78 10.08 4.61 0.39
C TRP A 78 10.63 4.28 -1.00
N ARG A 79 11.96 4.25 -1.14
CA ARG A 79 12.62 3.98 -2.43
C ARG A 79 13.53 2.77 -2.30
N VAL A 80 13.42 1.86 -3.26
CA VAL A 80 14.42 0.80 -3.47
C VAL A 80 15.32 1.22 -4.63
N GLU A 81 16.62 1.29 -4.37
CA GLU A 81 17.65 1.39 -5.40
C GLU A 81 18.19 0.00 -5.70
N VAL A 82 18.29 -0.36 -6.97
CA VAL A 82 18.85 -1.64 -7.41
C VAL A 82 20.02 -1.39 -8.35
N GLN A 83 21.17 -1.97 -8.01
CA GLN A 83 22.38 -1.94 -8.84
C GLN A 83 22.69 -3.35 -9.32
N VAL A 84 22.96 -3.53 -10.60
CA VAL A 84 23.28 -4.82 -11.21
C VAL A 84 24.70 -4.76 -11.77
N PHE A 85 25.45 -5.84 -11.58
CA PHE A 85 26.81 -6.00 -12.08
C PHE A 85 26.98 -7.38 -12.70
N GLU A 86 27.42 -7.39 -13.95
CA GLU A 86 27.69 -8.59 -14.75
C GLU A 86 29.19 -8.80 -14.94
N GLN A 87 29.65 -10.03 -14.74
CA GLN A 87 31.02 -10.44 -15.00
C GLN A 87 31.07 -11.87 -15.53
N GLY A 88 31.22 -12.00 -16.85
CA GLY A 88 31.29 -13.31 -17.50
C GLY A 88 29.99 -14.10 -17.30
N PRO A 89 30.00 -15.30 -16.71
CA PRO A 89 28.78 -16.07 -16.46
C PRO A 89 28.03 -15.63 -15.20
N ASP A 90 28.59 -14.71 -14.40
CA ASP A 90 28.04 -14.29 -13.12
C ASP A 90 27.32 -12.94 -13.22
N THR A 91 26.12 -12.86 -12.66
CA THR A 91 25.39 -11.61 -12.45
C THR A 91 25.14 -11.44 -10.96
N THR A 92 25.35 -10.23 -10.45
CA THR A 92 25.05 -9.86 -9.06
C THR A 92 24.15 -8.63 -9.03
N ALA A 93 23.24 -8.58 -8.07
CA ALA A 93 22.39 -7.43 -7.83
C ALA A 93 22.45 -7.03 -6.35
N ARG A 94 22.46 -5.73 -6.09
CA ARG A 94 22.39 -5.12 -4.76
C ARG A 94 21.12 -4.28 -4.70
N ALA A 95 20.28 -4.51 -3.70
CA ALA A 95 19.07 -3.75 -3.44
C ALA A 95 19.19 -3.00 -2.11
N VAL A 96 18.98 -1.69 -2.13
CA VAL A 96 19.00 -0.82 -0.95
C VAL A 96 17.64 -0.15 -0.79
N LEU A 97 17.00 -0.36 0.36
CA LEU A 97 15.80 0.36 0.74
C LEU A 97 16.16 1.59 1.58
N HIS A 98 15.69 2.74 1.12
CA HIS A 98 15.72 4.00 1.85
C HIS A 98 14.34 4.26 2.46
N ALA A 99 14.25 4.16 3.79
CA ALA A 99 13.09 4.59 4.56
C ALA A 99 13.18 6.10 4.88
N GLU A 100 12.11 6.67 5.44
CA GLU A 100 12.09 8.07 5.89
C GLU A 100 12.89 8.30 7.19
N SER A 101 13.21 7.24 7.93
CA SER A 101 14.13 7.25 9.07
C SER A 101 15.57 6.98 8.62
N ASP A 102 16.54 7.10 9.53
CA ASP A 102 17.94 6.68 9.31
C ASP A 102 18.10 5.14 9.11
N SER A 103 17.00 4.41 9.03
CA SER A 103 16.96 2.98 8.79
C SER A 103 17.17 2.71 7.30
N SER A 104 18.28 2.09 6.95
CA SER A 104 18.52 1.55 5.61
C SER A 104 18.60 0.03 5.68
N PHE A 105 18.02 -0.63 4.68
CA PHE A 105 18.11 -2.07 4.54
C PHE A 105 18.81 -2.39 3.24
N GLU A 106 19.69 -3.36 3.27
CA GLU A 106 20.48 -3.76 2.12
C GLU A 106 20.46 -5.27 1.99
N ALA A 107 20.32 -5.74 0.76
CA ALA A 107 20.47 -7.14 0.44
C ALA A 107 21.09 -7.34 -0.95
N SER A 108 21.68 -8.51 -1.15
CA SER A 108 22.25 -8.91 -2.43
C SER A 108 21.65 -10.21 -2.96
N GLY A 109 21.71 -10.36 -4.27
CA GLY A 109 21.32 -11.56 -5.00
C GLY A 109 22.33 -11.85 -6.11
N ALA A 110 22.42 -13.11 -6.52
CA ALA A 110 23.33 -13.53 -7.57
C ALA A 110 22.66 -14.54 -8.49
N ALA A 111 23.08 -14.57 -9.75
CA ALA A 111 22.74 -15.55 -10.75
C ALA A 111 24.01 -16.01 -11.48
N ARG A 112 24.02 -17.26 -11.94
CA ARG A 112 25.13 -17.81 -12.73
C ARG A 112 24.56 -18.57 -13.92
N ARG A 113 25.01 -18.22 -15.11
CA ARG A 113 24.71 -18.96 -16.35
C ARG A 113 25.41 -20.31 -16.34
N ALA A 114 24.70 -21.39 -16.71
CA ALA A 114 25.34 -22.71 -16.77
C ALA A 114 26.26 -22.82 -17.99
N PRO A 115 27.32 -23.65 -17.93
CA PRO A 115 28.16 -23.91 -19.09
C PRO A 115 27.34 -24.50 -20.24
N GLY A 116 27.34 -23.84 -21.40
CA GLY A 116 26.60 -24.28 -22.58
C GLY A 116 25.23 -23.61 -22.77
N ASP A 117 24.74 -22.85 -21.78
CA ASP A 117 23.55 -22.02 -21.96
C ASP A 117 23.85 -20.82 -22.87
N ALA A 118 22.82 -20.33 -23.55
CA ALA A 118 22.89 -19.13 -24.36
C ALA A 118 23.26 -17.91 -23.51
N ASP A 119 24.10 -17.02 -24.06
CA ASP A 119 24.48 -15.77 -23.42
C ASP A 119 23.35 -14.73 -23.55
N VAL A 120 22.44 -14.75 -22.58
CA VAL A 120 21.31 -13.81 -22.48
C VAL A 120 21.41 -13.08 -21.13
N PRO A 121 22.06 -11.90 -21.09
CA PRO A 121 22.28 -11.11 -19.87
C PRO A 121 21.02 -10.86 -19.03
N GLU A 122 19.91 -10.54 -19.69
CA GLU A 122 18.66 -10.10 -19.05
C GLU A 122 18.09 -11.15 -18.10
N ILE A 123 18.32 -12.44 -18.39
CA ILE A 123 17.89 -13.55 -17.51
C ILE A 123 18.68 -13.52 -16.20
N GLY A 124 19.99 -13.27 -16.28
CA GLY A 124 20.85 -13.14 -15.10
C GLY A 124 20.41 -11.98 -14.22
N ASP A 125 20.06 -10.85 -14.83
CA ASP A 125 19.60 -9.64 -14.15
C ASP A 125 18.30 -9.89 -13.39
N GLU A 126 17.26 -10.38 -14.06
CA GLU A 126 15.97 -10.65 -13.45
C GLU A 126 16.09 -11.60 -12.25
N VAL A 127 16.89 -12.67 -12.39
CA VAL A 127 17.10 -13.66 -11.33
C VAL A 127 17.91 -13.07 -10.17
N ALA A 128 18.98 -12.33 -10.44
CA ALA A 128 19.80 -11.70 -9.41
C ALA A 128 19.00 -10.64 -8.64
N VAL A 129 18.23 -9.80 -9.35
CA VAL A 129 17.35 -8.77 -8.77
C VAL A 129 16.24 -9.40 -7.94
N ALA A 130 15.54 -10.42 -8.45
CA ALA A 130 14.49 -11.10 -7.69
C ALA A 130 15.02 -11.70 -6.38
N ARG A 131 16.22 -12.29 -6.42
CA ARG A 131 16.89 -12.82 -5.22
C ARG A 131 17.26 -11.71 -4.23
N ALA A 132 17.81 -10.59 -4.71
CA ALA A 132 18.12 -9.44 -3.87
C ALA A 132 16.87 -8.87 -3.18
N LEU A 133 15.77 -8.70 -3.94
CA LEU A 133 14.50 -8.19 -3.40
C LEU A 133 13.84 -9.16 -2.41
N ARG A 134 13.95 -10.47 -2.63
CA ARG A 134 13.48 -11.48 -1.66
C ARG A 134 14.26 -11.39 -0.35
N HIS A 135 15.58 -11.33 -0.42
CA HIS A 135 16.41 -11.18 0.78
C HIS A 135 16.11 -9.85 1.49
N LEU A 136 15.91 -8.76 0.75
CA LEU A 136 15.50 -7.47 1.31
C LEU A 136 14.16 -7.57 2.05
N ALA A 137 13.17 -8.27 1.47
CA ALA A 137 11.88 -8.51 2.12
C ALA A 137 12.03 -9.34 3.40
N ASP A 138 12.84 -10.41 3.37
CA ASP A 138 13.11 -11.24 4.55
C ASP A 138 13.79 -10.40 5.66
N SER A 139 14.74 -9.52 5.32
CA SER A 139 15.37 -8.59 6.27
C SER A 139 14.39 -7.59 6.88
N LEU A 140 13.50 -7.01 6.08
CA LEU A 140 12.46 -6.08 6.56
C LEU A 140 11.52 -6.75 7.55
N MET A 141 11.06 -7.96 7.23
CA MET A 141 10.18 -8.73 8.09
C MET A 141 10.88 -9.09 9.42
N GLY A 142 12.16 -9.44 9.35
CA GLY A 142 12.97 -9.70 10.54
C GLY A 142 13.10 -8.47 11.45
N ALA A 143 13.33 -7.29 10.87
CA ALA A 143 13.40 -6.05 11.64
C ALA A 143 12.05 -5.67 12.27
N ALA A 144 10.95 -5.78 11.52
CA ALA A 144 9.61 -5.52 12.05
C ALA A 144 9.26 -6.47 13.21
N SER A 145 9.62 -7.75 13.09
CA SER A 145 9.44 -8.74 14.17
C SER A 145 10.27 -8.35 15.41
N ALA A 146 11.54 -7.94 15.23
CA ALA A 146 12.39 -7.49 16.33
C ALA A 146 11.82 -6.24 17.03
N ASP A 147 11.33 -5.26 16.28
CA ASP A 147 10.71 -4.05 16.81
C ASP A 147 9.44 -4.36 17.61
N LEU A 148 8.59 -5.27 17.09
CA LEU A 148 7.38 -5.72 17.81
C LEU A 148 7.73 -6.45 19.11
N THR A 149 8.71 -7.36 19.09
CA THR A 149 9.16 -8.06 20.30
C THR A 149 9.71 -7.08 21.34
N ALA A 150 10.46 -6.06 20.91
CA ALA A 150 11.00 -5.04 21.81
C ALA A 150 9.91 -4.16 22.46
N LEU A 151 8.81 -3.90 21.75
CA LEU A 151 7.67 -3.13 22.25
C LEU A 151 6.73 -3.95 23.14
N GLU A 152 6.47 -5.21 22.78
CA GLU A 152 5.46 -6.03 23.47
C GLU A 152 6.03 -6.93 24.58
N GLN A 153 7.36 -7.09 24.69
CA GLN A 153 8.05 -8.02 25.61
C GLN A 153 7.60 -9.49 25.45
N ARG A 154 7.23 -9.90 24.25
CA ARG A 154 6.86 -11.28 23.88
C ARG A 154 7.22 -11.54 22.41
N ASP A 155 7.65 -12.76 22.11
CA ASP A 155 8.09 -13.14 20.75
C ASP A 155 6.93 -13.11 19.75
N VAL A 156 7.05 -12.29 18.70
CA VAL A 156 6.08 -12.22 17.60
C VAL A 156 6.74 -12.66 16.29
N ILE A 157 6.27 -13.77 15.72
CA ILE A 157 6.69 -14.22 14.38
C ILE A 157 5.69 -13.72 13.35
N LEU A 158 6.15 -12.88 12.42
CA LEU A 158 5.36 -12.48 11.26
C LEU A 158 5.50 -13.55 10.17
N THR A 159 4.48 -14.39 10.00
CA THR A 159 4.39 -15.29 8.84
C THR A 159 3.70 -14.62 7.67
N LYS A 160 4.17 -14.93 6.46
CA LYS A 160 3.69 -14.41 5.17
C LYS A 160 2.17 -14.43 5.01
#